data_AF-A0A847ZUC1-F1
#
_entry.id   AF-A0A847ZUC1-F1
#
_cell.length_a   1.000
_cell.length_b   1.000
_cell.length_c   1.000
_cell.angle_alpha   90.00
_cell.angle_beta   90.00
_cell.angle_gamma   90.00
#
_symmetry.space_group_name_H-M   'P 1'
#
loop_
_entity.id
_entity.type
_entity.pdbx_description
1 polymer ?
#
loop_
_entity_poly.entity_id
_entity_poly.type
_entity_poly.pdbx_seq_one_letter_code
_entity_poly.pdbx_strand_id
1 'polypeptide(L)'
;MSTTIGYDVPASRGISVEQVRTALVAMIFVSSFYVKMEPAPSEIFFLLALIFCIGGGLRFSAAIMPLFFLLLVYNLSCLFSYALIPYDRLDAKAFLIGLAYTTLSGVFFAAYVADDPVKRYHQIIK
;
A
#
# COMPACT_ATOMS: atom_id res chain seq x y z
N MET A 1 -3.23 41.70 -35.51
CA MET A 1 -2.75 40.32 -35.37
C MET A 1 -2.68 40.04 -33.88
N SER A 2 -3.73 39.43 -33.32
CA SER A 2 -3.94 39.29 -31.88
C SER A 2 -3.49 37.90 -31.45
N THR A 3 -2.47 37.81 -30.60
CA THR A 3 -2.06 36.55 -29.96
C THR A 3 -2.45 36.65 -28.49
N THR A 4 -3.52 35.96 -28.14
CA THR A 4 -4.16 35.91 -26.84
C THR A 4 -3.25 35.34 -25.76
N ILE A 5 -3.04 36.15 -24.72
CA ILE A 5 -2.65 35.78 -23.36
C ILE A 5 -3.73 34.86 -22.74
N GLY A 6 -3.32 33.79 -22.04
CA GLY A 6 -4.18 32.96 -21.17
C GLY A 6 -3.82 31.47 -21.26
N TYR A 7 -3.50 30.74 -20.19
CA TYR A 7 -3.99 30.78 -18.82
C TYR A 7 -2.88 30.43 -17.82
N ASP A 8 -2.55 31.34 -16.89
CA ASP A 8 -2.01 30.91 -15.60
C ASP A 8 -3.19 30.34 -14.81
N VAL A 9 -3.32 29.01 -14.80
CA VAL A 9 -4.24 28.31 -13.90
C VAL A 9 -3.75 28.61 -12.47
N PRO A 10 -4.52 29.29 -11.61
CA PRO A 10 -4.12 29.45 -10.23
C PRO A 10 -3.98 28.05 -9.63
N ALA A 11 -2.75 27.67 -9.25
CA ALA A 11 -2.49 26.44 -8.55
C ALA A 11 -3.41 26.39 -7.33
N SER A 12 -4.40 25.48 -7.37
CA SER A 12 -5.32 25.27 -6.26
C SER A 12 -4.50 25.05 -4.99
N ARG A 13 -4.58 26.02 -4.08
CA ARG A 13 -3.89 26.05 -2.77
C ARG A 13 -4.56 25.11 -1.74
N GLY A 14 -5.14 24.01 -2.21
CA GLY A 14 -5.71 22.98 -1.35
C GLY A 14 -4.86 21.73 -1.43
N ILE A 15 -4.55 21.13 -0.28
CA ILE A 15 -4.03 19.76 -0.25
C ILE A 15 -5.15 18.87 -0.79
N SER A 16 -4.98 18.35 -2.00
CA SER A 16 -5.93 17.39 -2.56
C SER A 16 -5.79 16.07 -1.80
N VAL A 17 -6.91 15.39 -1.52
CA VAL A 17 -6.94 14.04 -0.92
C VAL A 17 -6.01 13.10 -1.70
N GLU A 18 -5.89 13.31 -2.99
CA GLU A 18 -5.03 12.53 -3.87
C GLU A 18 -3.53 12.78 -3.64
N GLN A 19 -3.14 14.01 -3.30
CA GLN A 19 -1.77 14.32 -2.90
C GLN A 19 -1.43 13.66 -1.56
N VAL A 20 -2.38 13.62 -0.62
CA VAL A 20 -2.21 12.91 0.66
C VAL A 20 -2.03 11.42 0.42
N ARG A 21 -2.87 10.79 -0.41
CA ARG A 21 -2.75 9.36 -0.76
C ARG A 21 -1.38 9.05 -1.36
N THR A 22 -0.93 9.83 -2.35
CA THR A 22 0.39 9.64 -2.95
C THR A 22 1.53 9.89 -1.96
N ALA A 23 1.44 10.92 -1.12
CA ALA A 23 2.46 11.20 -0.11
C ALA A 23 2.55 10.08 0.94
N LEU A 24 1.42 9.56 1.42
CA LEU A 24 1.38 8.43 2.35
C LEU A 24 2.01 7.18 1.73
N VAL A 25 1.67 6.86 0.47
CA VAL A 25 2.29 5.75 -0.26
C VAL A 25 3.80 5.94 -0.38
N ALA A 26 4.27 7.14 -0.74
CA ALA A 26 5.70 7.44 -0.80
C ALA A 26 6.39 7.31 0.57
N MET A 27 5.73 7.74 1.65
CA MET A 27 6.25 7.61 3.02
C MET A 27 6.37 6.15 3.44
N ILE A 28 5.48 5.25 3.01
CA ILE A 28 5.66 3.81 3.22
C ILE A 28 6.98 3.37 2.58
N PHE A 29 7.22 3.67 1.31
CA PHE A 29 8.45 3.28 0.62
C PHE A 29 9.71 3.86 1.27
N VAL A 30 9.70 5.14 1.66
CA VAL A 30 10.85 5.79 2.29
C VAL A 30 11.13 5.20 3.68
N SER A 31 10.08 4.87 4.44
CA SER A 31 10.24 4.33 5.80
C SER A 31 10.53 2.82 5.84
N SER A 32 10.24 2.07 4.78
CA SER A 32 10.50 0.62 4.68
C SER A 32 11.97 0.23 4.86
N PHE A 33 12.92 1.15 4.66
CA PHE A 33 14.36 0.88 4.82
C PHE A 33 14.84 0.90 6.27
N TYR A 34 14.00 1.33 7.21
CA TYR A 34 14.39 1.52 8.61
C TYR A 34 13.41 0.84 9.58
N VAL A 35 13.83 -0.29 10.14
CA VAL A 35 13.09 -1.01 11.19
C VAL A 35 14.02 -1.23 12.38
N LYS A 36 13.82 -0.47 13.46
CA LYS A 36 14.52 -0.64 14.74
C LYS A 36 13.59 -0.96 15.92
N MET A 37 12.31 -0.66 15.78
CA MET A 37 11.28 -0.85 16.81
C MET A 37 10.09 -1.50 16.11
N GLU A 38 9.54 -2.56 16.69
CA GLU A 38 8.24 -3.10 16.29
C GLU A 38 7.13 -2.41 17.11
N PRO A 39 6.04 -1.93 16.48
CA PRO A 39 5.72 -1.97 15.05
C PRO A 39 6.54 -1.00 14.19
N ALA A 40 6.83 -1.39 12.95
CA ALA A 40 7.65 -0.62 12.03
C ALA A 40 6.95 0.68 11.60
N PRO A 41 7.69 1.79 11.36
CA PRO A 41 7.10 3.04 10.90
C PRO A 41 6.27 2.89 9.60
N SER A 42 6.70 2.02 8.70
CA SER A 42 5.99 1.71 7.46
C SER A 42 4.61 1.11 7.68
N GLU A 43 4.40 0.34 8.75
CA GLU A 43 3.10 -0.25 9.09
C GLU A 43 2.09 0.82 9.50
N ILE A 44 2.55 1.87 10.21
CA ILE A 44 1.70 3.01 10.60
C ILE A 44 1.27 3.79 9.35
N PHE A 45 2.22 4.12 8.47
CA PHE A 45 1.91 4.80 7.21
C PHE A 45 1.03 3.95 6.31
N PHE A 46 1.20 2.63 6.32
CA PHE A 46 0.35 1.69 5.60
C PHE A 46 -1.10 1.75 6.08
N LEU A 47 -1.35 1.69 7.39
CA LEU A 47 -2.71 1.77 7.93
C LEU A 47 -3.38 3.11 7.59
N LEU A 48 -2.64 4.21 7.68
CA LEU A 48 -3.12 5.53 7.25
C LEU A 48 -3.45 5.52 5.75
N ALA A 49 -2.53 5.06 4.90
CA ALA A 49 -2.75 4.99 3.46
C ALA A 49 -3.97 4.13 3.11
N LEU A 50 -4.15 3.00 3.79
CA LEU A 50 -5.28 2.10 3.62
C LEU A 50 -6.60 2.81 3.93
N ILE A 51 -6.70 3.52 5.06
CA ILE A 51 -7.89 4.28 5.46
C ILE A 51 -8.22 5.35 4.42
N PHE A 52 -7.24 6.17 4.01
CA PHE A 52 -7.44 7.25 3.04
C PHE A 52 -7.76 6.73 1.63
N CYS A 53 -7.20 5.60 1.22
CA CYS A 53 -7.49 5.00 -0.09
C CYS A 53 -8.86 4.30 -0.12
N ILE A 54 -9.22 3.53 0.91
CA ILE A 54 -10.54 2.90 0.99
C ILE A 54 -11.62 3.98 1.12
N GLY A 55 -11.43 4.98 1.98
CA GLY A 55 -12.36 6.12 2.11
C GLY A 55 -12.44 6.99 0.85
N GLY A 56 -11.38 7.01 0.04
CA GLY A 56 -11.33 7.67 -1.27
C GLY A 56 -11.93 6.87 -2.42
N GLY A 57 -12.46 5.67 -2.17
CA GLY A 57 -13.16 4.86 -3.17
C GLY A 57 -12.27 3.89 -3.98
N LEU A 58 -11.13 3.45 -3.43
CA LEU A 58 -10.25 2.47 -4.08
C LEU A 58 -11.05 1.23 -4.53
N ARG A 59 -11.00 0.94 -5.82
CA ARG A 59 -11.71 -0.21 -6.40
C ARG A 59 -10.83 -1.44 -6.45
N PHE A 60 -11.30 -2.53 -5.87
CA PHE A 60 -10.69 -3.84 -6.03
C PHE A 60 -11.17 -4.45 -7.34
N SER A 61 -10.29 -4.50 -8.34
CA SER A 61 -10.55 -5.20 -9.59
C SER A 61 -10.55 -6.72 -9.37
N ALA A 62 -11.42 -7.45 -10.08
CA ALA A 62 -11.43 -8.91 -10.10
C ALA A 62 -10.07 -9.50 -10.56
N ALA A 63 -9.26 -8.71 -11.28
CA ALA A 63 -7.91 -9.10 -11.68
C ALA A 63 -6.96 -9.34 -10.50
N ILE A 64 -7.26 -8.81 -9.30
CA ILE A 64 -6.45 -8.96 -8.08
C ILE A 64 -6.83 -10.24 -7.32
N MET A 65 -8.00 -10.82 -7.62
CA MET A 65 -8.52 -12.02 -6.97
C MET A 65 -7.56 -13.23 -7.00
N PRO A 66 -6.86 -13.56 -8.11
CA PRO A 66 -5.88 -14.67 -8.08
C PRO A 66 -4.70 -14.39 -7.14
N LEU A 67 -4.20 -13.16 -7.09
CA LEU A 67 -3.13 -12.77 -6.16
C LEU A 67 -3.59 -12.91 -4.71
N PHE A 68 -4.77 -12.39 -4.39
CA PHE A 68 -5.36 -12.51 -3.06
C PHE A 68 -5.52 -13.97 -2.64
N PHE A 69 -6.02 -14.83 -3.54
CA PHE A 69 -6.21 -16.24 -3.24
C PHE A 69 -4.90 -16.98 -2.99
N LEU A 70 -3.87 -16.75 -3.82
CA LEU A 70 -2.54 -17.33 -3.62
C LEU A 70 -1.93 -16.91 -2.29
N LEU A 71 -2.04 -15.62 -1.94
CA LEU A 71 -1.58 -15.12 -0.66
C LEU A 71 -2.37 -15.73 0.52
N LEU A 72 -3.68 -15.87 0.39
CA LEU A 72 -4.51 -16.50 1.42
C LEU A 72 -4.08 -17.96 1.66
N VAL A 73 -3.88 -18.73 0.58
CA VAL A 73 -3.37 -20.11 0.66
C VAL A 73 -2.00 -20.13 1.33
N TYR A 74 -1.08 -19.23 0.96
CA TYR A 74 0.23 -19.12 1.56
C TYR A 74 0.18 -18.85 3.08
N ASN A 75 -0.71 -17.95 3.53
CA ASN A 75 -0.89 -17.65 4.95
C ASN A 75 -1.45 -18.85 5.72
N LEU A 76 -2.43 -19.54 5.14
CA LEU A 76 -3.00 -20.74 5.73
C LEU A 76 -1.96 -21.85 5.85
N SER A 77 -1.14 -22.08 4.81
CA SER A 77 -0.05 -23.05 4.85
C SER A 77 0.96 -22.75 5.96
N CYS A 78 1.33 -21.47 6.17
CA CYS A 78 2.19 -21.09 7.29
C CYS A 78 1.52 -21.31 8.65
N LEU A 79 0.24 -21.00 8.78
CA LEU A 79 -0.50 -21.24 10.02
C LEU A 79 -0.55 -22.74 10.37
N PHE A 80 -0.76 -23.60 9.37
CA PHE A 80 -0.67 -25.05 9.53
C PHE A 80 0.73 -25.52 9.91
N SER A 81 1.77 -24.99 9.27
CA SER A 81 3.17 -25.31 9.59
C SER A 81 3.52 -24.91 11.03
N TYR A 82 3.05 -23.74 11.48
CA TYR A 82 3.22 -23.29 12.86
C TYR A 82 2.51 -24.20 13.87
N ALA A 83 1.30 -24.67 13.58
CA ALA A 83 0.57 -25.55 14.48
C ALA A 83 1.24 -26.92 14.71
N LEU A 84 2.11 -27.36 13.79
CA LEU A 84 2.74 -28.67 13.81
C LEU A 84 4.14 -28.69 14.43
N ILE A 85 4.83 -27.55 14.51
CA ILE A 85 6.24 -27.47 14.92
C ILE A 85 6.34 -26.65 16.22
N PRO A 86 7.06 -27.12 17.25
CA PRO A 86 7.25 -26.38 18.49
C PRO A 86 8.26 -25.25 18.30
N TYR A 87 7.79 -24.11 17.79
CA TYR A 87 8.55 -22.86 17.75
C TYR A 87 8.54 -22.14 19.09
N ASP A 88 9.54 -21.29 19.34
CA ASP A 88 9.50 -20.34 20.44
C ASP A 88 8.32 -19.37 20.24
N ARG A 89 7.58 -19.09 21.32
CA ARG A 89 6.25 -18.47 21.24
C ARG A 89 6.28 -16.98 20.88
N LEU A 90 7.40 -16.30 21.10
CA LEU A 90 7.57 -14.88 20.80
C LEU A 90 7.87 -14.67 19.32
N ASP A 91 8.86 -15.38 18.77
CA ASP A 91 9.29 -15.24 17.38
C ASP A 91 8.20 -15.65 16.39
N ALA A 92 7.44 -16.69 16.74
CA ALA A 92 6.39 -17.17 15.86
C ALA A 92 5.20 -16.21 15.72
N LYS A 93 4.89 -15.42 16.76
CA LYS A 93 3.83 -14.41 16.69
C LYS A 93 4.23 -13.25 15.78
N ALA A 94 5.45 -12.75 15.94
CA ALA A 94 5.99 -11.70 15.07
C ALA A 94 6.01 -12.16 13.60
N PHE A 95 6.38 -13.41 13.35
CA PHE A 95 6.34 -14.01 12.02
C PHE A 95 4.92 -14.04 11.42
N LEU A 96 3.92 -14.50 12.17
CA LEU A 96 2.53 -14.55 11.69
C LEU A 96 1.93 -13.15 11.43
N ILE A 97 2.27 -12.17 12.27
CA ILE A 97 1.86 -10.77 12.09
C ILE A 97 2.50 -10.19 10.83
N GLY A 98 3.81 -10.40 10.63
CA GLY A 98 4.52 -9.96 9.43
C GLY A 98 3.96 -10.59 8.15
N LEU A 99 3.54 -11.86 8.21
CA LEU A 99 2.90 -12.55 7.09
C LEU A 99 1.56 -11.91 6.69
N ALA A 100 0.73 -11.63 7.69
CA ALA A 100 -0.55 -10.97 7.50
C ALA A 100 -0.37 -9.55 6.95
N TYR A 101 0.59 -8.79 7.49
CA TYR A 101 0.95 -7.47 7.00
C TYR A 101 1.39 -7.52 5.54
N THR A 102 2.33 -8.39 5.20
CA THR A 102 2.87 -8.54 3.83
C THR A 102 1.77 -8.83 2.81
N THR A 103 0.81 -9.66 3.19
CA THR A 103 -0.34 -10.01 2.37
C THR A 103 -1.25 -8.83 2.13
N LEU A 104 -1.60 -8.13 3.22
CA LEU A 104 -2.49 -6.99 3.16
C LEU A 104 -1.85 -5.83 2.38
N SER A 105 -0.57 -5.55 2.63
CA SER A 105 0.18 -4.52 1.91
C SER A 105 0.37 -4.87 0.44
N GLY A 106 0.69 -6.13 0.11
CA GLY A 106 0.83 -6.58 -1.28
C GLY A 106 -0.45 -6.43 -2.09
N VAL A 107 -1.58 -6.86 -1.53
CA VAL A 107 -2.90 -6.71 -2.17
C VAL A 107 -3.29 -5.24 -2.30
N PHE A 108 -3.02 -4.43 -1.28
CA PHE A 108 -3.25 -2.99 -1.31
C PHE A 108 -2.44 -2.31 -2.42
N PHE A 109 -1.14 -2.59 -2.55
CA PHE A 109 -0.31 -1.98 -3.59
C PHE A 109 -0.75 -2.44 -4.98
N ALA A 110 -1.11 -3.71 -5.15
CA ALA A 110 -1.68 -4.20 -6.40
C ALA A 110 -2.96 -3.45 -6.77
N ALA A 111 -3.86 -3.23 -5.80
CA ALA A 111 -5.07 -2.45 -6.00
C ALA A 111 -4.79 -0.98 -6.31
N TYR A 112 -3.85 -0.36 -5.57
CA TYR A 112 -3.47 1.03 -5.75
C TYR A 112 -2.89 1.31 -7.15
N VAL A 113 -2.08 0.39 -7.67
CA VAL A 113 -1.52 0.49 -9.03
C VAL A 113 -2.58 0.21 -10.09
N ALA A 114 -3.47 -0.76 -9.85
CA ALA A 114 -4.54 -1.11 -10.78
C ALA A 114 -5.63 -0.03 -10.93
N ASP A 115 -5.84 0.79 -9.90
CA ASP A 115 -6.86 1.85 -9.87
C ASP A 115 -6.58 2.97 -10.89
N ASP A 116 -5.32 3.37 -11.06
CA ASP A 116 -4.90 4.37 -12.06
C ASP A 116 -3.48 4.08 -12.60
N PRO A 117 -3.35 3.13 -13.55
CA PRO A 117 -2.05 2.67 -14.02
C PRO A 117 -1.30 3.75 -14.82
N VAL A 118 -2.00 4.60 -15.57
CA VAL A 118 -1.40 5.62 -16.45
C VAL A 118 -0.76 6.74 -15.62
N LYS A 119 -1.46 7.21 -14.58
CA LYS A 119 -0.92 8.21 -13.67
C LYS A 119 0.27 7.67 -12.88
N ARG A 120 0.26 6.39 -12.51
CA ARG A 120 1.30 5.78 -11.67
C ARG A 120 2.55 5.50 -12.48
N TYR A 121 2.40 5.09 -13.73
CA TYR A 121 3.50 4.96 -14.68
C TYR A 121 4.29 6.27 -14.84
N HIS A 122 3.59 7.40 -15.00
CA HIS A 122 4.23 8.73 -15.11
C HIS A 122 4.94 9.19 -13.82
N GLN A 123 4.58 8.66 -12.66
CA GLN A 123 5.26 8.97 -11.41
C GLN A 123 6.59 8.21 -11.26
N ILE A 124 6.78 7.10 -11.98
CA ILE A 124 7.96 6.23 -11.87
C ILE A 124 9.05 6.61 -12.89
N ILE A 125 8.68 7.11 -14.08
CA ILE A 125 9.60 7.32 -15.21
C ILE A 125 9.95 8.81 -15.40
N LYS A 126 9.97 9.57 -14.31
CA LYS A 126 10.33 10.99 -14.35
C LYS A 126 11.82 11.22 -14.15
#